data_AF-A0A7S2DB50-F1
#
_entry.id   AF-A0A7S2DB50-F1
#
_cell.length_a   1.000
_cell.length_b   1.000
_cell.length_c   1.000
_cell.angle_alpha   90.00
_cell.angle_beta   90.00
_cell.angle_gamma   90.00
#
_symmetry.space_group_name_H-M   'P 1'
#
loop_
_entity.id
_entity.type
_entity.pdbx_description
1 polymer ?
#
loop_
_entity_poly.entity_id
_entity_poly.type
_entity_poly.pdbx_seq_one_letter_code
_entity_poly.pdbx_strand_id
1 'polypeptide(L)'
;GNSRAPPAIALEEQIGKSADTIVAFVEAAPDKLGTDPARALLFGFSQGATVGWTIAVMQWPRPNLLCGMALLSGRAMPELLQPSTPLGARLVSRGELGKRARVFAAHGEEDATTPVT
;
A
#
# COMPACT_ATOMS: atom_id res chain seq x y z
N GLY A 1 1.28 22.94 13.12
CA GLY A 1 0.33 23.39 12.07
C GLY A 1 -0.69 22.29 11.90
N ASN A 2 -1.89 22.49 12.41
CA ASN A 2 -2.88 21.42 12.55
C ASN A 2 -3.60 21.20 11.23
N SER A 3 -2.98 20.41 10.34
CA SER A 3 -3.69 19.85 9.20
C SER A 3 -4.73 18.89 9.77
N ARG A 4 -6.02 19.27 9.74
CA ARG A 4 -7.10 18.34 10.10
C ARG A 4 -7.03 17.16 9.15
N ALA A 5 -7.14 15.94 9.70
CA ALA A 5 -7.30 14.76 8.86
C ALA A 5 -8.50 14.98 7.92
N PRO A 6 -8.36 14.67 6.62
CA PRO A 6 -9.47 14.79 5.69
C PRO A 6 -10.62 13.88 6.14
N PRO A 7 -11.87 14.19 5.73
CA PRO A 7 -13.00 13.29 5.93
C PRO A 7 -12.67 11.88 5.42
N ALA A 8 -13.16 10.83 6.09
CA ALA A 8 -12.82 9.45 5.78
C ALA A 8 -13.01 9.08 4.29
N ILE A 9 -14.08 9.58 3.65
CA ILE A 9 -14.35 9.39 2.22
C ILE A 9 -13.24 10.01 1.35
N ALA A 10 -12.85 11.25 1.65
CA ALA A 10 -11.80 11.93 0.91
C ALA A 10 -10.43 11.27 1.12
N LEU A 11 -10.17 10.75 2.33
CA LEU A 11 -8.97 9.97 2.63
C LEU A 11 -8.93 8.65 1.85
N GLU A 12 -10.05 7.93 1.82
CA GLU A 12 -10.19 6.69 1.07
C GLU A 12 -9.95 6.90 -0.42
N GLU A 13 -10.59 7.90 -1.01
CA GLU A 13 -10.36 8.26 -2.41
C GLU A 13 -8.90 8.63 -2.69
N GLN A 14 -8.28 9.40 -1.80
CA GLN A 14 -6.89 9.81 -1.98
C GLN A 14 -5.93 8.62 -1.91
N ILE A 15 -6.13 7.69 -0.97
CA ILE A 15 -5.35 6.47 -0.85
C ILE A 15 -5.55 5.59 -2.10
N GLY A 16 -6.79 5.40 -2.55
CA GLY A 16 -7.11 4.64 -3.76
C GLY A 16 -6.45 5.20 -5.00
N LYS A 17 -6.61 6.50 -5.27
CA LYS A 17 -5.97 7.18 -6.41
C LYS A 17 -4.45 7.10 -6.36
N SER A 18 -3.86 7.20 -5.16
CA SER A 18 -2.41 7.06 -4.98
C SER A 18 -1.94 5.64 -5.28
N ALA A 19 -2.68 4.63 -4.79
CA ALA A 19 -2.39 3.23 -5.07
C ALA A 19 -2.49 2.92 -6.57
N ASP A 20 -3.52 3.42 -7.25
CA ASP A 20 -3.70 3.27 -8.70
C ASP A 20 -2.55 3.89 -9.49
N THR A 21 -2.12 5.08 -9.10
CA THR A 21 -0.99 5.77 -9.73
C THR A 21 0.31 5.00 -9.57
N ILE A 22 0.59 4.48 -8.37
CA ILE A 22 1.80 3.70 -8.10
C ILE A 22 1.76 2.36 -8.85
N VAL A 23 0.62 1.67 -8.85
CA VAL A 23 0.45 0.40 -9.59
C VAL A 23 0.69 0.62 -11.08
N ALA A 24 0.09 1.65 -11.68
CA ALA A 24 0.30 1.97 -13.09
C ALA A 24 1.76 2.31 -13.41
N PHE A 25 2.46 3.00 -12.50
CA PHE A 25 3.88 3.26 -12.63
C PHE A 25 4.70 1.96 -12.59
N VAL A 26 4.46 1.10 -11.60
CA VAL A 26 5.15 -0.18 -11.44
C VAL A 26 4.89 -1.12 -12.64
N GLU A 27 3.69 -1.11 -13.19
CA GLU A 27 3.34 -1.86 -14.41
C GLU A 27 4.11 -1.40 -15.65
N ALA A 28 4.36 -0.09 -15.77
CA ALA A 28 5.09 0.47 -16.90
C ALA A 28 6.62 0.44 -16.72
N ALA A 29 7.12 0.26 -15.50
CA ALA A 29 8.54 0.40 -15.19
C ALA A 29 9.45 -0.60 -15.92
N PRO A 30 9.12 -1.90 -16.08
CA PRO A 30 9.96 -2.83 -16.81
C PRO A 30 10.18 -2.40 -18.26
N ASP A 31 9.09 -2.02 -18.95
CA ASP A 31 9.14 -1.65 -20.37
C ASP A 31 9.80 -0.28 -20.58
N LYS A 32 9.54 0.70 -19.70
CA LYS A 32 10.01 2.08 -19.86
C LYS A 32 11.40 2.32 -19.28
N LEU A 33 11.75 1.63 -18.21
CA LEU A 33 12.95 1.88 -17.41
C LEU A 33 13.89 0.67 -17.34
N GLY A 34 13.49 -0.49 -17.90
CA GLY A 34 14.30 -1.71 -17.85
C GLY A 34 14.41 -2.32 -16.46
N THR A 35 13.49 -2.00 -15.54
CA THR A 35 13.52 -2.57 -14.18
C THR A 35 13.27 -4.06 -14.21
N ASP A 36 14.04 -4.82 -13.44
CA ASP A 36 13.83 -6.25 -13.22
C ASP A 36 12.84 -6.46 -12.06
N PRO A 37 11.63 -7.01 -12.31
CA PRO A 37 10.66 -7.32 -11.27
C PRO A 37 11.19 -8.20 -10.14
N ALA A 38 12.13 -9.10 -10.43
CA ALA A 38 12.74 -9.97 -9.42
C ALA A 38 13.67 -9.21 -8.45
N ARG A 39 14.01 -7.95 -8.77
CA ARG A 39 14.92 -7.09 -8.01
C ARG A 39 14.32 -5.74 -7.65
N ALA A 40 13.04 -5.53 -7.96
CA ALA A 40 12.32 -4.30 -7.67
C ALA A 40 11.54 -4.40 -6.35
N LEU A 41 11.74 -3.42 -5.47
CA LEU A 41 11.07 -3.31 -4.18
C LEU A 41 10.25 -2.02 -4.14
N LEU A 42 9.03 -2.08 -3.59
CA LEU A 42 8.29 -0.87 -3.23
C LEU A 42 8.68 -0.45 -1.81
N PHE A 43 9.31 0.71 -1.69
CA PHE A 43 9.61 1.31 -0.40
C PHE A 43 8.59 2.41 -0.07
N GLY A 44 8.01 2.34 1.13
CA GLY A 44 7.09 3.35 1.65
C GLY A 44 7.50 3.80 3.04
N PHE A 45 7.39 5.10 3.30
CA PHE A 45 7.57 5.70 4.62
C PHE A 45 6.36 6.57 4.99
N SER A 46 5.91 6.51 6.25
CA SER A 46 4.79 7.30 6.77
C SER A 46 3.55 7.13 5.88
N GLN A 47 3.03 8.19 5.26
CA GLN A 47 1.89 8.11 4.33
C GLN A 47 2.17 7.19 3.13
N GLY A 48 3.42 7.13 2.64
CA GLY A 48 3.79 6.21 1.56
C GLY A 48 3.69 4.75 1.99
N ALA A 49 3.98 4.44 3.26
CA ALA A 49 3.77 3.10 3.80
C ALA A 49 2.27 2.78 3.97
N THR A 50 1.42 3.76 4.32
CA THR A 50 -0.04 3.59 4.33
C THR A 50 -0.59 3.23 2.95
N VAL A 51 -0.17 3.93 1.89
CA VAL A 51 -0.56 3.57 0.51
C VAL A 51 0.01 2.20 0.12
N GLY A 52 1.26 1.92 0.51
CA GLY A 52 1.91 0.62 0.28
C GLY A 52 1.15 -0.55 0.93
N TRP A 53 0.59 -0.36 2.12
CA TRP A 53 -0.29 -1.35 2.76
C TRP A 53 -1.53 -1.64 1.90
N THR A 54 -2.18 -0.62 1.35
CA THR A 54 -3.31 -0.79 0.43
C THR A 54 -2.91 -1.61 -0.80
N ILE A 55 -1.77 -1.28 -1.42
CA ILE A 55 -1.25 -2.01 -2.60
C ILE A 55 -0.97 -3.49 -2.26
N ALA A 56 -0.40 -3.76 -1.08
CA ALA A 56 -0.07 -5.12 -0.65
C ALA A 56 -1.30 -6.04 -0.61
N VAL A 57 -2.47 -5.52 -0.23
CA VAL A 57 -3.69 -6.31 0.03
C VAL A 57 -4.76 -6.22 -1.05
N MET A 58 -4.63 -5.33 -2.04
CA MET A 58 -5.62 -5.16 -3.12
C MET A 58 -5.30 -6.00 -4.37
N GLN A 59 -6.30 -6.46 -5.09
CA GLN A 59 -6.20 -7.04 -6.43
C GLN A 59 -5.53 -6.07 -7.41
N TRP A 60 -4.51 -6.54 -8.13
CA TRP A 60 -3.86 -5.83 -9.23
C TRP A 60 -3.57 -6.82 -10.36
N PRO A 61 -3.59 -6.38 -11.64
CA PRO A 61 -3.52 -7.27 -12.81
C PRO A 61 -2.23 -8.11 -12.89
N ARG A 62 -1.10 -7.59 -12.39
CA ARG A 62 0.22 -8.24 -12.51
C ARG A 62 0.93 -8.33 -11.15
N PRO A 63 0.67 -9.38 -10.35
CA PRO A 63 1.14 -9.45 -8.97
C PRO A 63 2.64 -9.66 -8.76
N ASN A 64 3.37 -10.01 -9.82
CA ASN A 64 4.78 -10.38 -9.75
C ASN A 64 5.72 -9.28 -10.28
N LEU A 65 5.26 -8.01 -10.25
CA LEU A 65 6.07 -6.86 -10.71
C LEU A 65 7.02 -6.31 -9.65
N LEU A 66 6.87 -6.76 -8.40
CA LEU A 66 7.73 -6.42 -7.27
C LEU A 66 8.13 -7.71 -6.56
N CYS A 67 9.39 -7.85 -6.18
CA CYS A 67 9.84 -8.97 -5.37
C CYS A 67 9.51 -8.80 -3.88
N GLY A 68 9.19 -7.57 -3.46
CA GLY A 68 8.80 -7.27 -2.09
C GLY A 68 8.42 -5.81 -1.87
N MET A 69 8.07 -5.51 -0.62
CA MET A 69 7.77 -4.18 -0.13
C MET A 69 8.45 -3.96 1.22
N ALA A 70 8.88 -2.73 1.48
CA ALA A 70 9.38 -2.29 2.77
C ALA A 70 8.54 -1.08 3.23
N LEU A 71 7.74 -1.28 4.27
CA LEU A 71 6.75 -0.31 4.74
C LEU A 71 7.10 0.15 6.15
N LEU A 72 7.56 1.41 6.27
CA LEU A 72 8.10 1.95 7.51
C LEU A 72 7.19 3.04 8.08
N SER A 73 6.88 2.97 9.38
CA SER A 73 6.10 3.97 10.12
C SER A 73 4.74 4.34 9.49
N GLY A 74 4.15 3.45 8.70
CA GLY A 74 2.83 3.63 8.10
C GLY A 74 1.78 2.79 8.80
N ARG A 75 0.57 3.36 8.92
CA ARG A 75 -0.60 2.68 9.45
C ARG A 75 -1.36 2.01 8.30
N ALA A 76 -1.60 0.71 8.39
CA ALA A 76 -2.70 0.08 7.67
C ALA A 76 -4.00 0.61 8.30
N MET A 77 -4.99 1.00 7.51
CA MET A 77 -6.25 1.59 8.00
C MET A 77 -7.40 0.58 7.84
N PRO A 78 -7.63 -0.36 8.78
CA PRO A 78 -8.62 -1.43 8.61
C PRO A 78 -10.03 -0.90 8.40
N GLU A 79 -10.34 0.29 8.92
CA GLU A 79 -11.60 1.00 8.73
C GLU A 79 -11.90 1.29 7.25
N LEU A 80 -10.88 1.47 6.43
CA LEU A 80 -10.99 1.69 4.98
C LEU A 80 -10.83 0.38 4.18
N LEU A 81 -10.59 -0.75 4.84
CA LEU A 81 -10.39 -2.05 4.20
C LEU A 81 -11.54 -3.03 4.51
N GLN A 82 -12.68 -2.52 4.97
CA GLN A 82 -13.87 -3.36 5.21
C GLN A 82 -14.53 -3.71 3.88
N PRO A 83 -15.06 -4.94 3.68
CA PRO A 83 -15.66 -5.34 2.39
C PRO A 83 -16.77 -4.41 1.85
N SER A 84 -17.43 -3.64 2.73
CA SER A 84 -18.45 -2.65 2.37
C SER A 84 -17.90 -1.32 1.83
N THR A 85 -16.58 -1.12 1.87
CA THR A 85 -15.91 0.11 1.43
C THR A 85 -15.38 -0.04 -0.01
N PRO A 86 -15.31 1.03 -0.80
CA PRO A 86 -14.65 1.02 -2.11
C PRO A 86 -13.26 0.38 -2.14
N LEU A 87 -12.40 0.66 -1.17
CA LEU A 87 -11.08 0.03 -1.07
C LEU A 87 -11.19 -1.44 -0.65
N GLY A 88 -12.09 -1.79 0.26
CA GLY A 88 -12.35 -3.17 0.67
C GLY A 88 -12.85 -4.07 -0.46
N ALA A 89 -13.66 -3.54 -1.38
CA ALA A 89 -14.14 -4.26 -2.57
C ALA A 89 -12.99 -4.70 -3.51
N ARG A 90 -11.82 -4.07 -3.38
CA ARG A 90 -10.62 -4.36 -4.18
C ARG A 90 -9.73 -5.42 -3.52
N LEU A 91 -10.01 -5.89 -2.31
CA LEU A 91 -9.11 -6.81 -1.59
C LEU A 91 -8.95 -8.15 -2.28
N VAL A 92 -7.75 -8.72 -2.23
CA VAL A 92 -7.58 -10.14 -2.56
C VAL A 92 -8.17 -11.03 -1.48
N SER A 93 -8.53 -12.26 -1.86
CA SER A 93 -8.88 -13.27 -0.87
C SER A 93 -7.68 -13.60 0.01
N ARG A 94 -7.94 -14.07 1.24
CA ARG A 94 -6.89 -14.44 2.19
C ARG A 94 -5.93 -15.50 1.65
N GLY A 95 -6.43 -16.43 0.82
CA GLY A 95 -5.62 -17.47 0.18
C GLY A 95 -4.65 -16.92 -0.88
N GLU A 96 -4.99 -15.79 -1.51
CA GLU A 96 -4.14 -15.14 -2.52
C GLU A 96 -3.09 -14.21 -1.90
N LEU A 97 -3.26 -13.74 -0.66
CA LEU A 97 -2.26 -12.90 0.02
C LEU A 97 -0.89 -13.59 0.10
N GLY A 98 -0.85 -14.89 0.35
CA GLY A 98 0.40 -15.67 0.44
C GLY A 98 1.16 -15.80 -0.89
N LYS A 99 0.53 -15.44 -2.01
CA LYS A 99 1.14 -15.49 -3.36
C LYS A 99 1.71 -14.14 -3.81
N ARG A 100 1.66 -13.13 -2.94
CA ARG A 100 2.10 -11.76 -3.26
C ARG A 100 3.54 -11.48 -2.84
N ALA A 101 3.99 -10.29 -3.22
CA ALA A 101 5.27 -9.72 -2.82
C ALA A 101 5.43 -9.77 -1.29
N ARG A 102 6.62 -10.15 -0.83
CA ARG A 102 6.93 -10.23 0.61
C ARG A 102 6.95 -8.83 1.20
N VAL A 103 6.34 -8.65 2.37
CA VAL A 103 6.32 -7.35 3.06
C VAL A 103 7.25 -7.40 4.26
N PHE A 104 8.21 -6.49 4.31
CA PHE A 104 8.91 -6.09 5.52
C PHE A 104 8.22 -4.85 6.08
N ALA A 105 7.88 -4.88 7.37
CA ALA A 105 7.32 -3.73 8.06
C ALA A 105 8.13 -3.42 9.31
N ALA A 106 8.38 -2.14 9.56
CA ALA A 106 8.99 -1.70 10.80
C ALA A 106 8.33 -0.42 11.30
N HIS A 107 8.36 -0.26 12.62
CA HIS A 107 7.71 0.83 13.31
C HIS A 107 8.48 1.14 14.60
N GLY A 108 8.50 2.41 15.01
CA GLY A 108 9.18 2.84 16.24
C GLY A 108 8.26 2.75 17.46
N GLU A 109 8.75 2.17 18.55
CA GLU A 109 7.94 2.02 19.79
C GLU A 109 7.48 3.37 20.36
N GLU A 110 8.25 4.44 20.14
CA GLU A 110 7.97 5.79 20.63
C GLU A 110 7.36 6.72 19.55
N ASP A 111 6.85 6.17 18.43
CA ASP A 111 6.24 6.98 17.37
C ASP A 111 4.86 7.52 17.80
N ALA A 112 4.84 8.79 18.22
CA ALA A 112 3.61 9.47 18.62
C ALA A 112 2.67 9.78 17.45
N THR A 113 3.11 9.64 16.19
CA THR A 113 2.31 9.96 15.00
C THR A 113 1.46 8.76 14.57
N THR A 114 2.02 7.55 14.64
CA THR A 114 1.35 6.31 14.26
C THR A 114 1.47 5.24 15.35
N PRO A 115 0.90 5.44 16.55
CA PRO A 115 1.11 4.54 17.69
C PRO A 115 0.71 3.09 17.42
N VAL A 116 1.45 2.15 18.02
CA VAL A 116 1.25 0.68 17.88
C VAL A 116 0.29 0.09 18.93
N THR A 117 -0.19 0.93 19.86
CA THR A 117 -1.05 0.56 21.00
C THR A 117 -2.52 0.43 20.62
#